data_AF-A0A0K8R6J2-F1
#
_entry.id   AF-A0A0K8R6J2-F1
#
_cell.length_a   1.000
_cell.length_b   1.000
_cell.length_c   1.000
_cell.angle_alpha   90.00
_cell.angle_beta   90.00
_cell.angle_gamma   90.00
#
_symmetry.space_group_name_H-M   'P 1'
#
loop_
_entity.id
_entity.type
_entity.pdbx_description
1 polymer ?
#
loop_
_entity_poly.entity_id
_entity_poly.type
_entity_poly.pdbx_seq_one_letter_code
_entity_poly.pdbx_strand_id
1 'polypeptide(L)' 'MKATIAALCFLASAVCVTALLPESVCRAPHPISSCAGTAKTMWYFDNYSNKCVSYTGCGTGYNDFGSEECCKDSCPYGSN' A
#
# COMPACT_ATOMS: atom_id res chain seq x y z
N MET A 1 25.25 -25.32 7.06
CA MET A 1 23.83 -25.40 7.47
C MET A 1 23.38 -24.16 8.25
N LYS A 2 24.04 -23.78 9.37
CA LYS A 2 23.68 -22.57 10.16
C LYS A 2 23.79 -21.23 9.40
N ALA A 3 24.86 -21.05 8.62
CA ALA A 3 25.08 -19.81 7.84
C ALA A 3 24.05 -19.63 6.70
N THR A 4 23.63 -20.73 6.08
CA THR A 4 22.64 -20.75 4.99
C THR A 4 21.25 -20.39 5.49
N ILE A 5 20.87 -20.89 6.67
CA ILE A 5 19.60 -20.55 7.34
C ILE A 5 19.57 -19.07 7.71
N ALA A 6 20.66 -18.54 8.29
CA ALA A 6 20.75 -17.12 8.62
C ALA A 6 20.60 -16.23 7.37
N ALA A 7 21.32 -16.55 6.29
CA ALA A 7 21.23 -15.79 5.04
C ALA A 7 19.81 -15.80 4.44
N LEU A 8 19.09 -16.92 4.49
CA LEU A 8 17.70 -17.01 4.03
C LEU A 8 16.75 -16.16 4.87
N CYS A 9 16.92 -16.14 6.20
CA CYS A 9 16.11 -15.29 7.09
C CYS A 9 16.36 -13.78 6.84
N PHE A 10 17.60 -13.39 6.58
CA PHE A 10 17.94 -12.00 6.24
C PHE A 10 17.34 -11.58 4.90
N LEU A 11 17.39 -12.45 3.89
CA LEU A 11 16.79 -12.18 2.58
C LEU A 11 15.26 -12.07 2.68
N ALA A 12 14.60 -12.95 3.45
CA ALA A 12 13.15 -12.91 3.63
C ALA A 12 12.68 -11.63 4.35
N SER A 13 13.38 -11.24 5.43
CA SER A 13 13.05 -10.00 6.15
C SER A 13 13.28 -8.75 5.29
N ALA A 14 14.38 -8.70 4.53
CA ALA A 14 14.62 -7.61 3.59
C ALA A 14 13.51 -7.49 2.52
N VAL A 15 13.06 -8.61 1.95
CA VAL A 15 11.96 -8.63 0.96
C VAL A 15 10.65 -8.14 1.58
N CYS A 16 10.29 -8.60 2.79
CA CYS A 16 9.07 -8.13 3.47
C CYS A 16 9.10 -6.63 3.75
N VAL A 17 10.26 -6.06 4.12
CA VAL A 17 10.37 -4.62 4.40
C VAL A 17 10.27 -3.78 3.11
N THR A 18 10.67 -4.30 1.95
CA THR A 18 10.53 -3.56 0.67
C THR A 18 9.09 -3.42 0.19
N ALA A 19 8.16 -4.24 0.69
CA ALA A 19 6.76 -4.20 0.30
C ALA A 19 5.90 -3.26 1.16
N LEU A 20 6.43 -2.75 2.27
CA LEU A 20 5.71 -1.91 3.22
C LEU A 20 5.98 -0.44 2.96
N LEU A 21 4.92 0.35 2.80
CA LEU A 21 5.03 1.80 2.73
C LEU A 21 5.13 2.40 4.14
N PRO A 22 5.88 3.50 4.34
CA PRO A 22 5.87 4.22 5.61
C PRO A 22 4.46 4.67 5.98
N GLU A 23 4.11 4.61 7.27
CA GLU A 23 2.79 5.02 7.76
C GLU A 23 2.41 6.45 7.36
N SER A 24 3.39 7.35 7.30
CA SER A 24 3.18 8.73 6.84
C SER A 24 2.73 8.83 5.38
N VAL A 25 3.11 7.87 4.53
CA VAL A 25 2.66 7.79 3.12
C VAL A 25 1.24 7.24 3.06
N CYS A 26 0.96 6.16 3.79
CA CYS A 26 -0.37 5.56 3.87
C CYS A 26 -1.42 6.53 4.43
N ARG A 27 -1.04 7.38 5.39
CA ARG A 27 -1.93 8.34 6.04
C ARG A 27 -1.91 9.73 5.41
N ALA A 28 -1.13 9.93 4.34
CA ALA A 28 -1.10 11.20 3.64
C ALA A 28 -2.49 11.54 3.08
N PRO A 29 -2.87 12.84 3.03
CA PRO A 29 -4.09 13.26 2.36
C PRO A 29 -4.15 12.69 0.94
N HIS A 30 -5.31 12.15 0.57
CA HIS A 30 -5.54 11.55 -0.75
C HIS A 30 -6.36 12.50 -1.63
N PRO A 31 -5.72 13.33 -2.48
CA PRO A 31 -6.44 14.20 -3.40
C PRO A 31 -6.91 13.40 -4.63
N ILE A 32 -8.23 13.34 -4.83
CA ILE A 32 -8.80 12.78 -6.06
C ILE A 32 -8.83 13.88 -7.13
N SER A 33 -7.94 13.78 -8.12
CA SER A 33 -7.92 14.69 -9.27
C SER A 33 -8.74 14.17 -10.45
N SER A 34 -9.15 15.07 -11.35
CA SER A 34 -9.70 14.69 -12.65
C SER A 34 -8.70 13.86 -13.46
N CYS A 35 -9.17 12.77 -14.08
CA CYS A 35 -8.34 11.94 -14.93
C CYS A 35 -8.20 12.53 -16.33
N ALA A 36 -6.97 12.54 -16.86
CA ALA A 36 -6.72 12.83 -18.27
C ALA A 36 -7.19 11.69 -19.20
N GLY A 37 -7.41 10.49 -18.65
CA GLY A 37 -7.89 9.30 -19.36
C GLY A 37 -8.99 8.56 -18.60
N THR A 38 -9.14 7.27 -18.87
CA THR A 38 -10.21 6.45 -18.26
C THR A 38 -10.02 6.30 -16.75
N ALA A 39 -11.03 6.71 -15.99
CA ALA A 39 -11.11 6.42 -14.57
C ALA A 39 -11.45 4.94 -14.34
N LYS A 40 -10.86 4.35 -13.32
CA LYS A 40 -11.04 2.95 -12.91
C LYS A 40 -11.21 2.88 -11.39
N THR A 41 -11.65 1.73 -10.90
CA THR A 41 -11.67 1.48 -9.46
C THR A 41 -10.25 1.37 -8.95
N MET A 42 -9.90 2.25 -8.03
CA MET A 42 -8.63 2.29 -7.33
C MET A 42 -8.89 2.19 -5.83
N TRP A 43 -7.85 1.92 -5.05
CA TRP A 43 -7.91 1.79 -3.61
C TRP A 43 -6.87 2.71 -2.96
N TYR A 44 -7.16 3.25 -1.79
CA TYR A 44 -6.20 3.98 -0.96
C TYR A 44 -6.46 3.72 0.51
N PHE A 45 -5.44 3.95 1.34
CA PHE A 45 -5.60 3.89 2.79
C PHE A 45 -6.18 5.21 3.28
N ASP A 46 -7.40 5.17 3.80
CA ASP A 46 -8.06 6.33 4.39
C ASP A 46 -7.66 6.50 5.86
N ASN A 47 -6.97 7.60 6.15
CA ASN A 47 -6.52 7.93 7.50
C ASN A 47 -7.67 8.12 8.49
N TYR A 48 -8.86 8.56 8.03
CA TYR A 48 -9.98 8.82 8.93
C TYR A 48 -10.68 7.53 9.36
N SER A 49 -10.96 6.63 8.43
CA SER A 49 -11.60 5.35 8.73
C SER A 49 -10.63 4.25 9.16
N ASN A 50 -9.31 4.46 9.00
CA ASN A 50 -8.27 3.44 9.20
C ASN A 50 -8.49 2.19 8.33
N LYS A 51 -8.92 2.38 7.08
CA LYS A 51 -9.26 1.28 6.17
C LYS A 51 -8.80 1.56 4.76
N CYS A 52 -8.56 0.50 4.01
CA CYS A 52 -8.47 0.58 2.56
C CYS A 52 -9.87 0.78 1.98
N VAL A 53 -10.08 1.88 1.26
CA VAL A 53 -11.37 2.23 0.65
C VAL A 53 -11.20 2.42 -0.84
N SER A 54 -12.25 2.12 -1.60
CA SER A 54 -12.24 2.27 -3.05
C SER A 54 -12.67 3.67 -3.47
N TYR A 55 -12.15 4.11 -4.61
CA TYR A 55 -12.57 5.34 -5.28
C TYR A 55 -12.46 5.18 -6.79
N THR A 56 -13.15 6.05 -7.53
CA THR A 56 -13.06 6.09 -8.99
C THR A 56 -12.04 7.14 -9.39
N GLY A 57 -10.93 6.72 -10.01
CA GLY A 57 -9.88 7.62 -10.46
C GLY A 57 -8.80 6.92 -11.25
N CYS A 58 -7.62 7.54 -11.36
CA CYS A 58 -6.56 7.08 -12.25
C CYS A 58 -5.33 6.55 -11.49
N GLY A 59 -5.23 6.83 -10.18
CA GLY A 59 -4.16 6.38 -9.29
C GLY A 59 -2.79 6.87 -9.71
N THR A 60 -2.37 8.02 -9.18
CA THR A 60 -1.10 8.67 -9.53
C THR A 60 -0.21 8.92 -8.33
N GLY A 61 -0.71 8.77 -7.11
CA GLY A 61 0.01 8.93 -5.85
C GLY A 61 0.59 7.63 -5.31
N TYR A 62 1.39 7.75 -4.24
CA TYR A 62 1.93 6.59 -3.53
C TYR A 62 0.88 5.86 -2.69
N ASN A 63 -0.17 6.58 -2.25
CA ASN A 63 -1.33 6.03 -1.57
C ASN A 63 -2.41 5.66 -2.60
N ASP A 64 -2.03 5.01 -3.71
CA ASP A 64 -2.95 4.54 -4.75
C ASP A 64 -2.60 3.11 -5.16
N PHE A 65 -3.59 2.22 -5.05
CA PHE A 65 -3.42 0.79 -5.24
C PHE A 65 -4.46 0.25 -6.23
N GLY A 66 -4.07 -0.78 -6.99
CA GLY A 66 -4.95 -1.42 -7.97
C GLY A 66 -5.98 -2.37 -7.37
N SER A 67 -5.81 -2.78 -6.11
CA SER A 67 -6.74 -3.67 -5.39
C SER A 67 -6.75 -3.39 -3.89
N GLU A 68 -7.77 -3.89 -3.19
CA GLU A 68 -7.89 -3.79 -1.74
C GLU A 68 -6.76 -4.54 -1.04
N GLU A 69 -6.40 -5.73 -1.53
CA GLU A 69 -5.31 -6.55 -0.98
C GLU A 69 -3.98 -5.83 -1.09
N CYS A 70 -3.67 -5.24 -2.26
CA CYS A 70 -2.43 -4.49 -2.45
C CYS A 70 -2.34 -3.29 -1.50
N CYS A 71 -3.47 -2.63 -1.23
CA CYS A 71 -3.54 -1.57 -0.22
C CYS A 71 -3.25 -2.10 1.18
N LYS A 72 -3.89 -3.21 1.59
CA LYS A 72 -3.70 -3.81 2.93
C LYS A 72 -2.27 -4.32 3.14
N ASP A 73 -1.70 -4.94 2.12
CA ASP A 73 -0.32 -5.47 2.14
C ASP A 73 0.69 -4.33 2.22
N SER A 74 0.47 -3.23 1.50
CA SER A 74 1.37 -2.07 1.49
C SER A 74 1.20 -1.18 2.72
N CYS A 75 -0.01 -1.10 3.26
CA CYS A 75 -0.40 -0.22 4.38
C CYS A 75 -1.12 -1.01 5.48
N PRO A 76 -0.41 -1.88 6.24
CA PRO A 76 -1.00 -2.74 7.28
C PRO A 76 -1.28 -2.00 8.60
N TYR A 77 -1.65 -0.72 8.53
CA TYR A 77 -1.91 0.16 9.68
C TYR A 77 -3.40 0.25 10.03
N GLY A 78 -4.25 -0.45 9.28
CA GLY A 78 -5.70 -0.37 9.38
C GLY A 78 -6.29 -1.30 10.45
N SER A 79 -7.53 -1.01 10.81
CA SER A 79 -8.31 -1.88 11.69
C SER A 79 -8.91 -3.04 10.87
N ASN A 80 -8.72 -4.27 11.34
CA ASN A 80 -9.22 -5.49 10.71
C ASN A 80 -10.75 -5.59 10.73
#